data_AF-A0A6P6VE12-F1
#
_entry.id   AF-A0A6P6VE12-F1
#
_cell.length_a   1.000
_cell.length_b   1.000
_cell.length_c   1.000
_cell.angle_alpha   90.00
_cell.angle_beta   90.00
_cell.angle_gamma   90.00
#
_symmetry.space_group_name_H-M   'P 1'
#
loop_
_entity.id
_entity.type
_entity.pdbx_description
1 polymer ?
#
loop_
_entity_poly.entity_id
_entity_poly.type
_entity_poly.pdbx_seq_one_letter_code
_entity_poly.pdbx_strand_id
1 'polypeptide(L)' 'MVMPMTCSNGSMFPPSPYSYKEFADDCNRQFGVWPREHWITTEFGGMRINLVLKRFGSNIIFSNGMQDPWSRGGFVSLG' A
#
# COMPACT_ATOMS: atom_id res chain seq x y z
N MET A 1 -4.24 -4.82 6.37
CA MET A 1 -3.73 -3.95 5.27
C MET A 1 -3.36 -4.86 4.12
N VAL A 2 -3.69 -4.50 2.88
CA VAL A 2 -3.28 -5.24 1.69
C VAL A 2 -2.12 -4.47 1.05
N MET A 3 -0.95 -5.10 0.95
CA MET A 3 0.23 -4.53 0.30
C MET A 3 0.67 -5.48 -0.82
N PRO A 4 0.28 -5.21 -2.07
CA PRO A 4 0.65 -6.04 -3.21
C PRO A 4 2.17 -6.10 -3.41
N MET A 5 2.72 -7.31 -3.41
CA MET A 5 4.10 -7.56 -3.79
C MET A 5 4.12 -8.16 -5.20
N THR A 6 4.80 -7.51 -6.13
CA THR A 6 4.92 -7.97 -7.53
C THR A 6 6.35 -7.83 -8.02
N CYS A 7 6.78 -8.78 -8.84
CA CYS A 7 8.05 -8.74 -9.56
C CYS A 7 7.77 -8.66 -11.07
N SER A 8 8.41 -7.69 -11.74
CA SER A 8 8.32 -7.52 -13.19
C SER A 8 9.54 -8.13 -13.89
N ASN A 9 9.45 -8.29 -15.22
CA ASN A 9 10.55 -8.78 -16.05
C ASN A 9 11.81 -7.91 -16.01
N GLY A 10 11.70 -6.66 -15.53
CA GLY A 10 12.84 -5.75 -15.37
C GLY A 10 13.59 -5.91 -14.05
N SER A 11 13.12 -6.79 -13.15
CA SER A 11 13.79 -7.11 -11.89
C SER A 11 14.73 -8.32 -12.06
N MET A 12 15.63 -8.52 -11.11
CA MET A 12 16.48 -9.73 -11.05
C MET A 12 15.74 -10.99 -10.58
N PHE A 13 14.45 -10.86 -10.23
CA PHE A 13 13.63 -11.96 -9.73
C PHE A 13 12.71 -12.50 -10.83
N PRO A 14 12.30 -13.79 -10.74
CA PRO A 14 11.28 -14.33 -11.63
C PRO A 14 9.99 -13.49 -11.59
N PRO A 15 9.31 -13.33 -12.73
CA PRO A 15 8.06 -12.57 -12.79
C PRO A 15 7.01 -13.19 -11.85
N SER A 16 6.41 -12.35 -11.01
CA SER A 16 5.38 -12.76 -10.05
C SER A 16 4.28 -11.70 -10.05
N PRO A 17 3.18 -11.92 -10.80
CA PRO A 17 2.04 -11.03 -10.77
C PRO A 17 1.29 -11.18 -9.43
N TYR A 18 0.68 -10.09 -8.98
CA TYR A 18 -0.14 -10.10 -7.77
C TYR A 18 -1.61 -10.43 -8.11
N SER A 19 -2.22 -11.33 -7.33
CA SER A 19 -3.64 -11.68 -7.41
C SER A 19 -4.29 -11.49 -6.04
N TYR A 20 -5.26 -10.58 -5.94
CA TYR A 20 -6.00 -10.36 -4.68
C TYR A 20 -6.76 -11.62 -4.25
N LYS A 21 -7.32 -12.38 -5.19
CA LYS A 21 -8.06 -13.62 -4.87
C LYS A 21 -7.16 -14.63 -4.18
N GLU A 22 -5.97 -14.88 -4.73
CA GLU A 22 -5.02 -15.83 -4.14
C GLU A 22 -4.56 -15.37 -2.76
N PHE A 23 -4.26 -14.08 -2.62
CA PHE A 23 -3.91 -13.47 -1.33
C PHE A 23 -5.03 -13.60 -0.30
N ALA A 24 -6.28 -13.35 -0.70
CA ALA A 24 -7.44 -13.43 0.17
C ALA A 24 -7.75 -14.88 0.59
N ASP A 25 -7.66 -15.82 -0.36
CA ASP A 25 -7.82 -17.25 -0.08
C ASP A 25 -6.75 -17.75 0.89
N ASP A 26 -5.49 -17.31 0.72
CA ASP A 26 -4.38 -17.65 1.60
C ASP A 26 -4.56 -17.05 3.02
N CYS A 27 -4.99 -15.79 3.12
CA CYS A 27 -5.36 -15.17 4.41
C CYS A 27 -6.47 -15.95 5.11
N ASN A 28 -7.48 -16.40 4.38
CA ASN A 28 -8.57 -17.18 4.96
C ASN A 28 -8.11 -18.57 5.40
N ARG A 29 -7.20 -19.22 4.66
CA ARG A 29 -6.62 -20.51 5.05
C ARG A 29 -5.75 -20.42 6.29
N GLN A 30 -4.91 -19.39 6.39
CA GLN A 30 -3.96 -19.25 7.50
C GLN A 30 -4.60 -18.65 8.76
N PHE A 31 -5.51 -17.71 8.60
CA PHE A 31 -6.03 -16.89 9.70
C PHE A 31 -7.56 -16.91 9.84
N GLY A 32 -8.30 -17.52 8.91
CA GLY A 32 -9.76 -17.55 8.94
C GLY A 32 -10.43 -16.20 8.67
N VAL A 33 -9.71 -15.26 8.03
CA VAL A 33 -10.20 -13.90 7.76
C VAL A 33 -10.15 -13.54 6.30
N TRP A 34 -11.10 -12.72 5.87
CA TRP A 34 -11.11 -12.10 4.54
C TRP A 34 -10.55 -10.66 4.62
N PRO A 35 -9.46 -10.35 3.90
CA PRO A 35 -8.83 -9.04 3.97
C PRO A 35 -9.73 -7.97 3.32
N ARG A 36 -9.89 -6.82 4.00
CA ARG A 36 -10.62 -5.66 3.46
C ARG A 36 -9.67 -4.75 2.67
N GLU A 37 -9.66 -4.88 1.35
CA GLU A 37 -8.71 -4.18 0.47
C GLU A 37 -8.75 -2.66 0.64
N HIS A 38 -9.94 -2.07 0.60
CA HIS A 38 -10.11 -0.61 0.59
C HIS A 38 -10.24 0.04 1.97
N TRP A 39 -10.21 -0.75 3.06
CA TRP A 39 -10.44 -0.20 4.41
C TRP A 39 -9.47 0.94 4.77
N ILE A 40 -8.18 0.76 4.46
CA ILE A 40 -7.15 1.76 4.75
C ILE A 40 -7.32 3.03 3.90
N THR A 41 -7.65 2.89 2.61
CA THR A 41 -7.84 4.05 1.73
C THR A 41 -9.15 4.79 2.04
N THR A 42 -10.18 4.10 2.53
CA THR A 42 -11.40 4.70 3.05
C THR A 42 -11.16 5.47 4.35
N GLU A 43 -10.47 4.85 5.32
CA GLU A 43 -10.27 5.44 6.64
C GLU A 43 -9.26 6.60 6.63
N PHE A 44 -8.13 6.42 5.94
CA PHE A 44 -7.00 7.37 5.98
C PHE A 44 -6.87 8.21 4.70
N GLY A 45 -7.80 8.07 3.76
CA GLY A 45 -7.91 8.93 2.57
C GLY A 45 -6.98 8.57 1.41
N GLY A 46 -5.96 7.72 1.61
CA GLY A 46 -5.05 7.29 0.53
C GLY A 46 -4.43 8.49 -0.20
N MET A 47 -4.64 8.59 -1.51
CA MET A 47 -4.17 9.74 -2.31
C MET A 47 -4.87 11.07 -1.94
N ARG A 48 -6.05 11.01 -1.31
CA ARG A 48 -6.82 12.17 -0.83
C ARG A 48 -6.50 12.48 0.64
N ILE A 49 -5.28 12.18 1.07
CA ILE A 49 -4.79 12.38 2.44
C ILE A 49 -4.95 13.82 2.92
N ASN A 50 -4.90 14.81 2.02
CA ASN A 50 -5.15 16.21 2.33
C ASN A 50 -6.56 16.49 2.90
N LEU A 51 -7.59 15.74 2.47
CA LEU A 51 -8.96 15.88 2.98
C LEU A 51 -9.10 15.33 4.39
N VAL A 52 -8.27 14.34 4.71
CA VAL A 52 -8.28 13.59 5.96
C VAL A 52 -7.42 14.30 7.00
N LEU A 53 -6.18 14.68 6.65
CA LEU A 53 -5.27 15.44 7.51
C LEU A 53 -5.86 16.79 7.96
N LYS A 54 -6.57 17.50 7.08
CA LYS A 54 -7.27 18.75 7.46
C LYS A 54 -8.20 18.60 8.68
N ARG A 55 -8.69 17.39 8.95
CA ARG A 55 -9.62 17.12 10.06
C ARG A 55 -8.93 16.75 11.37
N PHE A 56 -7.74 16.12 11.33
CA PHE A 56 -7.13 15.57 12.55
C PHE A 56 -5.58 15.56 12.60
N GLY A 57 -4.88 15.94 11.53
CA GLY A 57 -3.43 15.84 11.46
C GLY A 57 -2.78 17.06 10.81
N SER A 58 -1.90 17.74 11.54
CA SER A 58 -1.10 18.86 11.03
C SER A 58 0.37 18.65 11.38
N ASN A 59 1.26 19.37 10.69
CA ASN A 59 2.70 19.39 10.97
C ASN A 59 3.41 18.04 10.84
N ILE A 60 3.11 17.29 9.77
CA ILE A 60 3.75 15.99 9.47
C ILE A 60 4.76 16.19 8.34
N ILE A 61 5.98 15.68 8.53
CA ILE A 61 7.02 15.64 7.50
C ILE A 61 7.13 14.21 6.96
N PHE A 62 6.99 14.05 5.64
CA PHE A 62 7.20 12.78 4.96
C PHE A 62 8.61 12.75 4.36
N SER A 63 9.50 11.92 4.92
CA SER A 63 10.86 11.72 4.42
C SER A 63 10.96 10.41 3.64
N ASN A 64 11.56 10.42 2.45
CA ASN A 64 11.77 9.22 1.64
C ASN A 64 13.23 9.13 1.18
N GLY A 65 13.80 7.92 1.19
CA GLY A 65 15.13 7.66 0.66
C GLY A 65 15.09 7.21 -0.81
N MET A 66 16.01 7.70 -1.64
CA MET A 66 16.05 7.32 -3.07
C MET A 66 16.34 5.83 -3.31
N GLN A 67 17.09 5.20 -2.40
CA GLN A 67 17.44 3.77 -2.48
C GLN A 67 16.44 2.89 -1.73
N ASP A 68 15.45 3.47 -1.04
CA ASP A 68 14.42 2.71 -0.37
C ASP A 68 13.40 2.20 -1.40
N PRO A 69 13.24 0.88 -1.59
CA PRO A 69 12.23 0.34 -2.50
C PRO A 69 10.81 0.76 -2.13
N TRP A 70 10.54 1.14 -0.88
CA TRP A 70 9.23 1.58 -0.40
C TRP A 70 8.93 3.05 -0.67
N SER A 71 9.92 3.85 -1.07
CA SER A 71 9.76 5.29 -1.33
C SER A 71 8.66 5.61 -2.36
N ARG A 72 8.42 4.71 -3.33
CA ARG A 72 7.33 4.83 -4.30
C ARG A 72 5.94 4.64 -3.71
N GLY A 73 5.82 3.88 -2.62
CA GLY A 73 4.58 3.71 -1.87
C GLY A 73 4.33 4.80 -0.84
N GLY A 74 5.36 5.62 -0.56
CA GLY A 74 5.28 6.78 0.33
C GLY A 74 4.71 8.02 -0.35
N PHE A 75 4.66 9.12 0.41
CA PHE A 75 4.24 10.42 -0.09
C PHE A 75 5.43 11.15 -0.71
N VAL A 76 5.45 11.32 -2.03
CA VAL A 76 6.61 11.92 -2.76
C VAL A 76 6.37 13.38 -3.15
N SER A 77 5.14 13.76 -3.52
CA SER A 77 4.74 15.16 -3.73
C SER A 77 3.21 15.32 -3.70
N LEU A 78 2.74 16.52 -3.31
CA LEU A 78 1.36 16.97 -3.58
C LEU A 78 1.30 17.38 -5.05
N GLY A 79 0.73 16.53 -5.91
CA GLY A 79 0.29 16.93 -7.25
C GLY A 79 -0.88 17.89 -7.18
#